data_AF-A0A840IUE4-F1
#
_entry.id   AF-A0A840IUE4-F1
#
_cell.length_a   1.000
_cell.length_b   1.000
_cell.length_c   1.000
_cell.angle_alpha   90.00
_cell.angle_beta   90.00
_cell.angle_gamma   90.00
#
_symmetry.space_group_name_H-M   'P 1'
#
loop_
_entity.id
_entity.type
_entity.pdbx_description
1 polymer ?
#
loop_
_entity_poly.entity_id
_entity_poly.type
_entity_poly.pdbx_seq_one_letter_code
_entity_poly.pdbx_strand_id
1 'polypeptide(L)' 'MTGRDEWSVGCRDLAGRRRDLTVFVSSDDKIVIVAPPGEAAVLGPLEVGRLRAALRDAVVATAAPARRTGTE' A
#
# COMPACT_ATOMS: atom_id res chain seq x y z
N MET A 1 -3.17 4.16 15.76
CA MET A 1 -3.28 4.08 14.29
C MET A 1 -3.28 2.60 13.93
N THR A 2 -4.41 1.92 14.10
CA THR A 2 -4.52 0.48 13.85
C THR A 2 -4.91 0.27 12.39
N GLY A 3 -3.95 -0.24 11.62
CA GLY A 3 -3.91 -0.26 10.17
C GLY A 3 -4.97 -1.13 9.50
N ARG A 4 -5.92 -0.47 8.85
CA ARG A 4 -6.76 -1.06 7.79
C ARG A 4 -6.54 -0.42 6.42
N ASP A 5 -5.89 0.73 6.40
CA ASP A 5 -5.69 1.53 5.20
C ASP A 5 -4.22 1.57 4.77
N GLU A 6 -3.42 0.60 5.22
CA GLU A 6 -2.01 0.45 4.85
C GLU A 6 -1.69 -1.01 4.49
N TRP A 7 -1.00 -1.19 3.36
CA TRP A 7 -0.59 -2.48 2.82
C TRP A 7 0.89 -2.45 2.47
N SER A 8 1.62 -3.47 2.88
CA SER A 8 3.04 -3.65 2.51
C SER A 8 3.17 -4.73 1.44
N VAL A 9 3.83 -4.37 0.34
CA VAL A 9 4.13 -5.26 -0.78
C VAL A 9 5.63 -5.47 -0.84
N GLY A 10 6.07 -6.69 -0.52
CA GLY A 10 7.48 -7.05 -0.65
C GLY A 10 7.97 -6.89 -2.09
N CYS A 11 9.12 -6.25 -2.26
CA CYS A 11 9.78 -6.00 -3.54
C CYS A 11 11.30 -6.14 -3.40
N ARG A 12 12.03 -5.86 -4.48
CA ARG A 12 13.49 -5.70 -4.43
C ARG A 12 13.88 -4.30 -4.86
N ASP A 13 15.08 -3.87 -4.50
CA ASP A 13 15.72 -2.71 -5.10
C ASP A 13 16.58 -3.12 -6.30
N LEU A 14 17.20 -2.13 -6.96
CA LEU A 14 18.13 -2.37 -8.08
C LEU A 14 19.37 -3.17 -7.67
N ALA A 15 19.75 -3.15 -6.39
CA ALA A 15 20.82 -3.98 -5.83
C ALA A 15 20.35 -5.41 -5.47
N GLY A 16 19.07 -5.74 -5.74
CA GLY A 16 18.48 -7.05 -5.49
C GLY A 16 18.16 -7.33 -4.01
N ARG A 17 18.31 -6.35 -3.12
CA ARG A 17 18.01 -6.52 -1.69
C ARG A 17 16.51 -6.50 -1.50
N ARG A 18 16.02 -7.28 -0.52
CA ARG A 18 14.61 -7.34 -0.20
C ARG A 18 14.19 -6.06 0.52
N ARG A 19 13.14 -5.42 0.00
CA ARG A 19 12.52 -4.20 0.51
C ARG A 19 11.01 -4.35 0.51
N ASP A 20 10.31 -3.34 1.00
CA ASP A 20 8.86 -3.29 1.01
C ASP A 20 8.41 -1.95 0.43
N LEU A 21 7.40 -2.02 -0.43
CA LEU A 21 6.67 -0.88 -0.97
C LEU A 21 5.38 -0.75 -0.18
N THR A 22 5.11 0.45 0.33
CA THR A 22 3.93 0.70 1.14
C THR A 22 2.85 1.38 0.31
N VAL A 23 1.63 0.89 0.39
CA VAL A 23 0.44 1.52 -0.15
C VAL A 23 -0.42 1.96 1.01
N PHE A 24 -0.91 3.19 1.03
CA PHE A 24 -1.88 3.60 2.03
C PHE A 24 -2.90 4.60 1.48
N VAL A 25 -4.02 4.74 2.17
CA VAL A 25 -5.02 5.78 1.89
C VAL A 25 -4.74 6.99 2.78
N SER A 26 -4.56 8.15 2.15
CA SER A 26 -4.43 9.43 2.85
C SER A 26 -5.77 9.94 3.36
N SER A 27 -5.74 10.89 4.29
CA SER A 27 -6.94 11.52 4.85
C SER A 27 -7.88 12.17 3.83
N ASP A 28 -7.38 12.49 2.63
CA ASP A 28 -8.16 13.05 1.51
C ASP A 28 -8.64 11.97 0.51
N ASP A 29 -8.77 10.71 0.93
CA ASP A 29 -9.17 9.56 0.10
C ASP A 29 -8.27 9.30 -1.13
N LYS A 30 -7.02 9.73 -1.05
CA LYS A 30 -6.00 9.52 -2.08
C LYS A 30 -5.18 8.28 -1.78
N ILE A 31 -4.93 7.46 -2.80
CA ILE A 31 -4.05 6.29 -2.70
C ILE A 31 -2.62 6.78 -2.88
N VAL A 32 -1.79 6.55 -1.86
CA VAL A 32 -0.38 6.92 -1.87
C VAL A 32 0.46 5.65 -1.90
N ILE A 33 1.50 5.68 -2.73
CA ILE A 33 2.46 4.60 -2.89
C ILE A 33 3.83 5.14 -2.51
N VAL A 34 4.46 4.52 -1.53
CA VAL A 34 5.80 4.88 -1.06
C VAL A 34 6.75 3.76 -1.47
N ALA A 35 7.65 4.09 -2.39
CA ALA A 35 8.78 3.23 -2.72
C ALA A 35 9.82 3.28 -1.58
N PRO A 36 10.67 2.24 -1.45
CA PRO A 36 11.78 2.26 -0.50
C PRO A 36 12.64 3.52 -0.67
N PRO A 37 13.15 4.12 0.42
CA PRO A 37 13.88 5.37 0.35
C PRO A 37 15.15 5.22 -0.50
N GLY A 38 15.34 6.16 -1.44
CA GLY A 38 16.56 6.32 -2.22
C GLY A 38 16.71 5.40 -3.44
N GLU A 39 15.75 4.51 -3.72
CA GLU A 39 15.86 3.53 -4.82
C GLU A 39 14.53 3.26 -5.55
N ALA A 40 14.62 2.77 -6.79
CA ALA A 40 13.49 2.25 -7.52
C ALA A 40 13.09 0.86 -6.99
N ALA A 41 11.79 0.65 -6.74
CA ALA A 41 11.26 -0.67 -6.47
C ALA A 41 11.21 -1.48 -7.77
N VAL A 42 11.87 -2.63 -7.77
CA VAL A 42 11.79 -3.65 -8.80
C VAL A 42 10.76 -4.68 -8.36
N LEU A 43 9.74 -4.88 -9.19
CA LEU A 43 8.67 -5.85 -8.96
C LEU A 43 8.74 -6.96 -10.01
N GLY A 44 8.88 -8.21 -9.54
CA GLY A 44 8.65 -9.38 -10.37
C GLY A 44 7.15 -9.60 -10.66
N PRO A 45 6.80 -10.55 -11.55
CA PRO A 45 5.40 -10.80 -11.93
C PRO A 45 4.47 -11.07 -10.74
N LEU A 46 4.95 -11.78 -9.72
CA LEU A 46 4.19 -12.07 -8.50
C LEU A 46 3.97 -10.81 -7.67
N GLU A 47 5.02 -10.00 -7.48
CA GLU A 47 4.98 -8.74 -6.75
C GLU A 47 4.06 -7.72 -7.42
N VAL A 48 4.06 -7.64 -8.76
CA VAL A 48 3.09 -6.84 -9.52
C VAL A 48 1.66 -7.32 -9.25
N GLY A 49 1.43 -8.63 -9.22
CA GLY A 49 0.14 -9.21 -8.85
C GLY A 49 -0.32 -8.81 -7.44
N ARG A 50 0.60 -8.81 -6.47
CA ARG A 50 0.34 -8.39 -5.09
C ARG A 50 0.08 -6.88 -4.98
N LEU A 51 0.85 -6.06 -5.70
CA LEU A 51 0.61 -4.61 -5.76
C LEU A 51 -0.78 -4.30 -6.31
N ARG A 52 -1.19 -5.00 -7.38
CA ARG A 52 -2.54 -4.85 -7.94
C ARG A 52 -3.63 -5.21 -6.92
N ALA A 53 -3.43 -6.26 -6.13
CA ALA A 53 -4.37 -6.64 -5.07
C ALA A 53 -4.44 -5.55 -3.97
N ALA A 54 -3.29 -5.07 -3.50
CA ALA A 54 -3.23 -3.99 -2.51
C ALA A 54 -3.89 -2.70 -2.99
N LEU A 55 -3.65 -2.29 -4.25
CA LEU A 55 -4.30 -1.11 -4.84
C LEU A 55 -5.81 -1.29 -4.96
N ARG A 56 -6.28 -2.50 -5.30
CA ARG A 56 -7.72 -2.80 -5.33
C ARG A 56 -8.33 -2.68 -3.94
N ASP A 57 -7.69 -3.24 -2.93
CA ASP A 57 -8.17 -3.17 -1.55
C ASP A 57 -8.18 -1.72 -1.04
N ALA A 58 -7.17 -0.92 -1.41
CA ALA A 58 -7.12 0.50 -1.11
C ALA A 58 -8.28 1.30 -1.74
N VAL A 59 -8.64 1.02 -3.01
CA VAL A 59 -9.83 1.63 -3.64
C VAL A 59 -11.12 1.22 -2.94
N VAL A 60 -11.21 -0.03 -2.49
CA VAL A 60 -12.40 -0.48 -1.73
C VAL A 60 -12.48 0.23 -0.37
N ALA A 61 -11.34 0.48 0.27
CA ALA A 61 -11.27 1.21 1.53
C ALA A 61 -11.71 2.68 1.39
N THR A 62 -11.36 3.37 0.30
CA THR A 62 -11.85 4.74 0.03
C THR A 62 -13.34 4.79 -0.31
N ALA A 63 -13.87 3.74 -0.94
CA ALA A 63 -15.29 3.66 -1.31
C ALA A 63 -16.19 3.24 -0.15
N ALA A 64 -15.65 2.54 0.86
CA ALA A 64 -16.40 2.20 2.05
C ALA A 64 -16.66 3.50 2.84
N PRO A 65 -17.94 3.94 2.98
CA PRO A 65 -18.23 5.10 3.81
C PRO A 65 -17.65 4.81 5.18
N ALA A 66 -16.73 5.67 5.61
CA ALA A 66 -16.00 5.52 6.85
C ALA A 66 -16.98 5.05 7.92
N ARG A 67 -16.79 3.81 8.41
CA ARG A 67 -17.42 3.34 9.63
C ARG A 67 -16.75 4.12 10.77
N ARG A 68 -17.02 5.43 10.82
CA ARG A 68 -16.82 6.29 11.97
C ARG A 68 -17.96 5.97 12.94
N THR A 69 -17.89 4.80 13.53
CA THR A 69 -18.67 4.44 14.73
C THR A 69 -17.65 3.87 15.68
N GLY A 70 -17.09 4.73 16.54
CA GLY A 70 -17.46 4.78 17.96
C GLY A 70 -16.25 4.24 18.74
N THR A 71 -15.86 4.70 19.93
CA THR A 71 -16.60 5.37 20.99
C THR A 71 -15.56 5.86 22.01
N GLU A 72 -15.89 6.96 22.71
CA GLU A 72 -15.38 7.39 24.03
C GLU A 72 -13.95 7.93 24.19
#